data_AF-A0A920UUP5-F1
#
_entry.id   AF-A0A920UUP5-F1
#
_cell.length_a   1.000
_cell.length_b   1.000
_cell.length_c   1.000
_cell.angle_alpha   90.00
_cell.angle_beta   90.00
_cell.angle_gamma   90.00
#
_symmetry.space_group_name_H-M   'P 1'
#
loop_
_entity.id
_entity.type
_entity.pdbx_description
1 polymer ?
#
loop_
_entity_poly.entity_id
_entity_poly.type
_entity_poly.pdbx_seq_one_letter_code
_entity_poly.pdbx_strand_id
1 'polypeptide(L)' 'MDRASPAAEECGIEEIFVLGEAEGATPFAELLNNDGNAPEVDIDPKNDLVAPPYSSGTTGLAKGVMLTHKKPHLEHGFI' A
#
# COMPACT_ATOMS: atom_id res chain seq x y z
N MET A 1 -12.71 7.70 12.46
CA MET A 1 -12.98 8.49 11.23
C MET A 1 -12.54 9.93 11.41
N ASP A 2 -12.80 10.51 12.57
CA ASP A 2 -12.16 11.71 13.14
C ASP A 2 -10.74 12.08 12.62
N ARG A 3 -9.81 11.13 12.51
CA ARG A 3 -8.46 11.37 11.97
C ARG A 3 -8.26 10.94 10.52
N ALA A 4 -8.85 9.83 10.13
CA ALA A 4 -8.63 9.21 8.83
C ALA A 4 -9.24 10.02 7.69
N SER A 5 -10.46 10.54 7.88
CA SER A 5 -11.17 11.29 6.84
C SER A 5 -10.51 12.64 6.53
N PRO A 6 -10.13 13.49 7.51
CA PRO A 6 -9.43 14.73 7.21
C PRO A 6 -8.07 14.51 6.52
N ALA A 7 -7.33 13.48 6.94
CA ALA A 7 -6.04 13.16 6.32
C ALA A 7 -6.22 12.64 4.88
N ALA A 8 -7.27 11.86 4.62
CA ALA A 8 -7.59 11.38 3.27
C ALA A 8 -7.91 12.54 2.32
N GLU A 9 -8.71 13.52 2.77
CA GLU A 9 -9.02 14.72 2.00
C GLU A 9 -7.76 15.55 1.68
N GLU A 10 -6.89 15.78 2.66
CA GLU A 10 -5.64 16.54 2.46
C GLU A 10 -4.68 15.84 1.48
N CYS A 11 -4.63 14.51 1.53
CA CYS A 11 -3.74 13.69 0.68
C CYS A 11 -4.36 13.32 -0.68
N GLY A 12 -5.60 13.71 -0.97
CA GLY A 12 -6.30 13.34 -2.20
C GLY A 12 -6.56 11.83 -2.34
N ILE A 13 -6.80 11.14 -1.22
CA ILE A 13 -7.17 9.71 -1.21
C ILE A 13 -8.61 9.56 -1.72
N GLU A 14 -8.80 8.64 -2.66
CA GLU A 14 -10.09 8.42 -3.32
C GLU A 14 -11.07 7.60 -2.48
N GLU A 15 -10.57 6.65 -1.69
CA GLU A 15 -11.41 5.72 -0.93
C GLU A 15 -10.74 5.25 0.38
N ILE A 16 -11.55 5.09 1.42
CA ILE A 16 -11.14 4.53 2.71
C ILE A 16 -11.87 3.21 2.93
N PHE A 17 -11.10 2.14 3.15
CA PHE A 17 -11.64 0.84 3.55
C PHE A 17 -11.49 0.62 5.06
N VAL A 18 -12.53 0.07 5.70
CA VAL A 18 -12.54 -0.24 7.13
C VAL A 18 -12.77 -1.72 7.41
N LEU A 19 -12.05 -2.27 8.40
CA LEU A 19 -12.40 -3.56 8.97
C LEU A 19 -13.61 -3.40 9.90
N GLY A 20 -14.80 -3.71 9.40
CA GLY A 20 -16.08 -3.50 10.09
C GLY A 20 -16.94 -2.48 9.34
N GLU A 21 -17.66 -1.64 10.09
CA GLU A 21 -18.53 -0.59 9.53
C GLU A 21 -18.16 0.77 10.09
N ALA A 22 -18.18 1.79 9.25
CA ALA A 22 -17.99 3.18 9.63
C ALA A 22 -18.66 4.11 8.61
N GLU A 23 -19.28 5.18 9.08
CA GLU A 23 -19.88 6.19 8.20
C GLU A 23 -18.81 6.85 7.32
N GLY A 24 -19.12 6.99 6.03
CA GLY A 24 -18.22 7.61 5.04
C GLY A 24 -17.04 6.74 4.60
N ALA A 25 -17.05 5.44 4.87
CA ALA A 25 -16.05 4.49 4.40
C ALA A 25 -16.66 3.18 3.94
N THR A 26 -15.94 2.47 3.08
CA THR A 26 -16.37 1.20 2.50
C THR A 26 -15.95 0.05 3.43
N PRO A 27 -16.86 -0.83 3.85
CA PRO A 27 -16.48 -2.04 4.59
C PRO A 27 -15.54 -2.91 3.76
N PHE A 28 -14.41 -3.32 4.34
CA PHE A 28 -13.44 -4.19 3.68
C PHE A 28 -14.07 -5.51 3.22
N ALA A 29 -15.11 -5.98 3.92
CA ALA A 29 -15.85 -7.17 3.53
C ALA A 29 -16.48 -7.06 2.13
N GLU A 30 -16.76 -5.84 1.63
CA GLU A 30 -17.29 -5.64 0.28
C GLU A 30 -16.28 -6.03 -0.80
N LEU A 31 -14.96 -5.97 -0.51
CA LEU A 31 -13.94 -6.42 -1.45
C LEU A 31 -14.04 -7.91 -1.76
N LEU A 32 -14.69 -8.72 -0.91
CA LEU A 32 -14.92 -10.14 -1.17
C LEU A 32 -16.05 -10.37 -2.19
N ASN A 33 -16.86 -9.37 -2.48
CA ASN A 33 -17.99 -9.45 -3.39
C ASN A 33 -17.58 -9.15 -4.84
N ASN A 34 -16.65 -9.94 -5.37
CA ASN A 34 -16.20 -9.86 -6.76
C ASN A 34 -16.14 -11.25 -7.43
N ASP A 35 -16.00 -11.29 -8.75
CA ASP A 35 -16.01 -12.52 -9.55
C ASP A 35 -14.66 -13.28 -9.56
N GLY A 36 -13.65 -12.75 -8.87
CA GLY A 36 -12.30 -13.30 -8.77
C GLY A 36 -11.44 -13.07 -10.01
N ASN A 37 -11.95 -12.37 -11.03
CA ASN A 37 -11.23 -12.15 -12.28
C ASN A 37 -10.34 -10.91 -12.16
N ALA A 38 -9.08 -11.13 -11.76
CA ALA A 38 -8.07 -10.10 -11.83
C ALA A 38 -7.72 -9.78 -13.30
N PRO A 39 -7.48 -8.50 -13.66
CA PRO A 39 -7.03 -8.15 -15.00
C PRO A 39 -5.65 -8.73 -15.28
N GLU A 40 -5.42 -9.17 -16.52
CA GLU A 40 -4.06 -9.47 -16.98
C GLU A 40 -3.29 -8.15 -17.15
N VAL A 41 -2.13 -8.08 -16.51
CA VAL A 41 -1.23 -6.94 -16.57
C VAL A 41 0.15 -7.43 -17.02
N ASP A 42 0.77 -6.68 -17.93
CA ASP A 42 2.15 -6.91 -18.31
C ASP A 42 3.06 -6.33 -17.24
N ILE A 43 3.87 -7.19 -16.61
CA ILE A 43 4.83 -6.81 -15.57
C ILE A 43 6.18 -7.45 -15.89
N ASP A 44 7.27 -6.74 -15.67
CA ASP A 44 8.61 -7.32 -15.56
C ASP A 44 8.85 -7.73 -14.10
N PRO A 45 8.76 -9.02 -13.74
CA PRO A 45 8.82 -9.41 -12.34
C PRO A 45 10.15 -9.09 -11.67
N LYS A 46 11.22 -8.89 -12.46
CA LYS A 46 12.56 -8.61 -11.94
C LYS A 46 12.74 -7.12 -11.65
N ASN A 47 12.15 -6.25 -12.45
CA ASN A 47 12.46 -4.82 -12.44
C ASN A 47 11.29 -3.95 -11.96
N ASP A 48 10.04 -4.41 -12.12
CA ASP A 48 8.88 -3.65 -11.66
C ASP A 48 8.76 -3.71 -10.14
N LEU A 49 8.61 -2.52 -9.55
CA LEU A 49 8.45 -2.34 -8.12
C LEU A 49 7.04 -2.72 -7.68
N VAL A 50 6.94 -3.60 -6.68
CA VAL A 50 5.66 -4.04 -6.10
C VAL A 50 5.33 -3.29 -4.82
N ALA A 51 6.34 -2.96 -4.00
CA ALA A 51 6.14 -2.24 -2.75
C ALA A 51 7.43 -1.57 -2.27
N PRO A 52 7.34 -0.36 -1.69
CA PRO A 52 8.42 0.26 -0.93
C PRO A 52 8.12 0.20 0.58
N PRO A 53 8.21 -0.96 1.26
CA PRO A 53 8.02 -1.01 2.70
C PRO A 53 9.07 -0.17 3.42
N TYR A 54 8.59 0.58 4.42
CA TYR A 54 9.44 1.27 5.39
C TYR A 54 9.42 0.47 6.69
N SER A 55 10.59 0.03 7.15
CA SER A 55 10.72 -0.44 8.52
C SER A 55 11.06 0.75 9.41
N SER A 56 10.39 0.86 10.55
CA SER A 56 10.86 1.72 11.63
C SER A 56 12.10 1.04 12.21
N GLY A 57 13.26 1.25 11.60
CA GLY A 57 14.52 0.87 12.23
C GLY A 57 14.55 1.48 13.63
N THR A 58 14.77 0.68 14.67
CA THR A 58 14.83 1.18 16.06
C THR A 58 16.05 2.06 16.33
N THR A 59 16.94 2.16 15.34
CA THR A 59 18.15 2.99 15.34
C THR A 59 18.38 3.61 13.95
N GLY A 60 17.76 4.77 13.66
CA GLY A 60 18.09 5.62 12.51
C GLY A 60 16.91 6.11 11.67
N LEU A 61 17.22 6.91 10.63
CA LEU A 61 16.24 7.34 9.61
C LEU A 61 15.62 6.11 8.93
N ALA A 62 14.30 6.13 8.74
CA ALA A 62 13.59 5.05 8.06
C ALA A 62 14.16 4.85 6.65
N LYS A 63 14.55 3.60 6.33
CA LYS A 63 15.02 3.23 4.99
C LYS A 63 13.91 2.47 4.28
N GLY A 64 13.51 2.96 3.11
CA GLY A 64 12.64 2.23 2.21
C GLY A 64 13.42 1.08 1.56
N VAL A 65 12.82 -0.10 1.48
CA VAL A 65 13.35 -1.20 0.68
C VAL A 65 12.54 -1.27 -0.60
N MET A 66 13.19 -1.36 -1.75
CA MET A 66 12.48 -1.56 -3.02
C MET A 66 12.23 -3.05 -3.25
N LEU A 67 10.97 -3.47 -3.18
CA LEU A 67 10.61 -4.85 -3.52
C LEU A 67 10.18 -4.93 -4.98
N THR A 68 10.71 -5.91 -5.71
CA THR A 68 10.16 -6.34 -7.00
C THR A 68 9.43 -7.67 -6.84
N HIS A 69 8.63 -8.06 -7.83
CA HIS A 69 7.85 -9.31 -7.77
C HIS A 69 8.72 -10.58 -7.61
N LYS A 70 9.97 -10.54 -8.06
CA LYS A 70 10.89 -11.69 -8.01
C LYS A 70 11.76 -11.73 -6.76
N LYS A 71 12.30 -10.58 -6.29
CA LYS A 71 13.19 -10.49 -5.10
C LYS A 71 13.22 -9.07 -4.50
N PRO A 72 13.47 -8.93 -3.18
CA PRO A 72 13.85 -7.64 -2.58
C PRO A 72 15.15 -7.10 -3.20
N HIS A 73 15.15 -5.83 -3.62
CA HIS A 73 16.37 -5.08 -3.92
C HIS A 73 16.61 -4.07 -2.79
N LEU A 74 17.69 -4.28 -2.03
CA LEU A 74 18.16 -3.29 -1.07
C LEU A 74 18.92 -2.23 -1.85
N GLU A 75 18.37 -1.02 -2.00
CA GLU A 75 19.22 0.11 -2.32
C GLU A 75 20.01 0.52 -1.07
N HIS A 76 21.30 0.22 -1.09
CA HIS A 76 22.28 0.86 -0.22
C HIS A 76 22.56 2.27 -0.75
N GLY A 77 21.55 3.15 -0.69
CA GLY A 77 21.74 4.59 -0.89
C GLY A 77 22.40 5.20 0.35
N PHE A 78 23.57 5.80 0.14
CA PHE A 78 24.28 6.61 1.12
C PHE A 78 23.42 7.79 1.57
N ILE A 79 23.09 7.83 2.87
CA ILE A 79 23.19 9.03 3.73
C ILE A 79 23.53 8.56 5.14
#